data_AF-A0A2N5Z7S2-F1
#
_entry.id   AF-A0A2N5Z7S2-F1
#
_cell.length_a   1.000
_cell.length_b   1.000
_cell.length_c   1.000
_cell.angle_alpha   90.00
_cell.angle_beta   90.00
_cell.angle_gamma   90.00
#
_symmetry.space_group_name_H-M   'P 1'
#
loop_
_entity.id
_entity.type
_entity.pdbx_description
1 polymer ?
#
loop_
_entity_poly.entity_id
_entity_poly.type
_entity_poly.pdbx_seq_one_letter_code
_entity_poly.pdbx_strand_id
1 'polypeptide(L)'
;MKNIKSIIIFLTIALLSGSLSAQVDRSIQPKPGPAPEFKIGEHKYFTLDNGLKVIVVENHKAPRISYQLTIDVDPVMEKDAIGYVSMTGDLMRSGTKSKSKIEIDEAIDFIGANLNTYQNGMYGLTLTKHKDSFLSIMSDV
;
A
#
# COMPACT_ATOMS: atom_id res chain seq x y z
N MET A 1 59.27 9.66 -43.51
CA MET A 1 59.23 10.15 -42.11
C MET A 1 57.84 10.61 -41.62
N LYS A 2 56.90 11.04 -42.49
CA LYS A 2 55.53 11.46 -42.06
C LYS A 2 54.70 10.32 -41.43
N ASN A 3 54.78 9.11 -41.99
CA ASN A 3 53.91 7.99 -41.57
C ASN A 3 54.29 7.40 -40.20
N ILE A 4 55.58 7.47 -39.82
CA ILE A 4 56.06 7.05 -38.49
C ILE A 4 55.56 7.99 -37.40
N LYS A 5 55.50 9.31 -37.68
CA LYS A 5 54.96 10.29 -36.72
C LYS A 5 53.46 10.08 -36.48
N SER A 6 52.69 9.76 -37.52
CA SER A 6 51.26 9.43 -37.37
C SER A 6 51.02 8.15 -36.58
N ILE A 7 51.85 7.12 -36.75
CA ILE A 7 51.74 5.86 -35.98
C ILE A 7 52.07 6.11 -34.50
N ILE A 8 53.10 6.89 -34.20
CA ILE A 8 53.46 7.24 -32.82
C ILE A 8 52.33 8.02 -32.15
N ILE A 9 51.73 9.00 -32.85
CA ILE A 9 50.59 9.78 -32.35
C ILE A 9 49.39 8.88 -32.05
N PHE A 10 49.07 7.95 -32.95
CA PHE A 10 47.94 7.04 -32.78
C PHE A 10 48.17 6.08 -31.59
N LEU A 11 49.41 5.61 -31.41
CA LEU A 11 49.79 4.75 -30.29
C LEU A 11 49.70 5.50 -28.95
N THR A 12 50.12 6.77 -28.90
CA THR A 12 49.97 7.60 -27.69
C THR A 12 48.52 7.88 -27.33
N ILE A 13 47.64 8.11 -28.33
CA ILE A 13 46.21 8.33 -28.07
C ILE A 13 45.53 7.04 -27.56
N ALA A 14 45.90 5.89 -28.12
CA ALA A 14 45.40 4.59 -27.65
C ALA A 14 45.84 4.30 -26.20
N LEU A 15 47.09 4.64 -25.84
CA LEU A 15 47.62 4.50 -24.47
C LEU A 15 46.96 5.45 -23.47
N LEU A 16 46.64 6.70 -23.85
CA LEU A 16 45.88 7.62 -23.01
C LEU A 16 44.42 7.15 -22.80
N SER A 17 43.82 6.47 -23.78
CA SER A 17 42.42 6.02 -23.73
C SER A 17 42.21 4.86 -22.74
N GLY A 18 43.23 4.03 -22.50
CA GLY A 18 43.15 2.90 -21.55
C GLY A 18 43.23 3.29 -20.07
N SER A 19 43.57 4.55 -19.77
CA SER A 19 43.82 5.03 -18.40
C SER A 19 42.58 5.65 -17.72
N LEU A 20 41.46 5.81 -18.46
CA LEU A 20 40.19 6.28 -17.91
C LEU A 20 39.32 5.11 -17.41
N SER A 21 39.91 4.19 -16.65
CA SER A 21 39.09 3.37 -15.75
C SER A 21 38.67 4.27 -14.61
N ALA A 22 37.37 4.61 -14.55
CA ALA A 22 36.75 5.29 -13.42
C ALA A 22 36.83 4.40 -12.18
N GLN A 23 38.01 4.36 -11.56
CA GLN A 23 38.25 3.59 -10.35
C GLN A 23 37.62 4.36 -9.19
N VAL A 24 36.38 4.01 -8.87
CA VAL A 24 35.68 4.55 -7.71
C VAL A 24 36.47 4.17 -6.47
N ASP A 25 37.01 5.18 -5.78
CA ASP A 25 37.70 4.99 -4.52
C ASP A 25 36.71 4.47 -3.47
N ARG A 26 36.85 3.19 -3.12
CA ARG A 26 35.99 2.50 -2.14
C ARG A 26 36.48 2.67 -0.70
N SER A 27 37.57 3.41 -0.48
CA SER A 27 38.04 3.76 0.87
C SER A 27 37.28 4.94 1.47
N ILE A 28 36.64 5.76 0.63
CA ILE A 28 35.86 6.92 1.03
C ILE A 28 34.38 6.56 0.95
N GLN A 29 33.67 6.69 2.07
CA GLN A 29 32.24 6.50 2.08
C GLN A 29 31.56 7.56 1.20
N PRO A 30 30.66 7.18 0.28
CA PRO A 30 29.86 8.12 -0.47
C PRO A 30 29.10 9.04 0.47
N LYS A 31 29.06 10.34 0.17
CA LYS A 31 28.23 11.27 0.94
C LYS A 31 26.76 10.82 0.85
N PRO A 32 25.99 10.89 1.96
CA PRO A 32 24.57 10.61 1.92
C PRO A 32 23.89 11.50 0.88
N GLY A 33 22.95 10.92 0.13
CA GLY A 33 22.04 11.71 -0.70
C GLY A 33 21.20 12.65 0.16
N PRO A 34 20.59 13.69 -0.44
CA PRO A 34 19.65 14.53 0.27
C PRO A 34 18.52 13.68 0.87
N ALA A 35 18.04 14.06 2.06
CA ALA A 35 16.92 13.38 2.69
C ALA A 35 15.69 13.44 1.76
N PRO A 36 14.96 12.33 1.56
CA PRO A 36 13.72 12.37 0.80
C PRO A 36 12.74 13.35 1.46
N GLU A 37 12.18 14.28 0.68
CA GLU A 37 11.11 15.13 1.18
C GLU A 37 9.83 14.30 1.40
N PHE A 38 9.35 14.27 2.64
CA PHE A 38 8.09 13.62 2.97
C PHE A 38 6.91 14.50 2.57
N LYS A 39 6.35 14.25 1.39
CA LYS A 39 5.12 14.90 0.93
C LYS A 39 3.93 14.09 1.45
N ILE A 40 3.25 14.61 2.47
CA ILE A 40 1.94 14.12 2.89
C ILE A 40 0.97 14.41 1.76
N GLY A 41 0.26 13.40 1.27
CA GLY A 41 -0.74 13.57 0.22
C GLY A 41 -1.89 14.48 0.67
N GLU A 42 -2.59 15.07 -0.28
CA GLU A 42 -3.80 15.83 0.01
C GLU A 42 -4.87 14.89 0.61
N HIS A 43 -5.51 15.35 1.68
CA HIS A 43 -6.61 14.64 2.32
C HIS A 43 -7.91 15.41 2.11
N LYS A 44 -8.99 14.67 1.87
CA LYS A 44 -10.34 15.23 1.73
C LYS A 44 -11.22 14.73 2.87
N TYR A 45 -11.98 15.65 3.46
CA TYR A 45 -12.97 15.36 4.48
C TYR A 45 -14.34 15.75 3.98
N PHE A 46 -15.29 14.83 4.09
CA PHE A 46 -16.71 15.14 3.84
C PHE A 46 -17.59 14.23 4.70
N THR A 47 -18.85 14.64 4.87
CA THR A 47 -19.86 13.88 5.59
C THR A 47 -20.93 13.46 4.58
N LEU A 48 -21.27 12.17 4.57
CA LEU A 48 -22.35 11.64 3.76
C LEU A 48 -23.71 12.07 4.32
N ASP A 49 -24.77 11.99 3.52
CA ASP A 49 -26.13 12.36 3.94
C ASP A 49 -26.64 11.56 5.15
N ASN A 50 -26.12 10.34 5.35
CA ASN A 50 -26.41 9.49 6.51
C ASN A 50 -25.57 9.82 7.76
N GLY A 51 -24.74 10.87 7.73
CA GLY A 51 -23.90 11.30 8.84
C GLY A 51 -22.54 10.62 8.93
N LEU A 52 -22.22 9.67 8.04
CA LEU A 52 -20.91 9.01 8.05
C LEU A 52 -19.81 9.98 7.62
N LYS A 53 -18.79 10.13 8.47
CA LYS A 53 -17.61 10.96 8.19
C LYS A 53 -16.62 10.15 7.36
N VAL A 54 -16.24 10.69 6.21
CA VAL A 54 -15.33 10.03 5.27
C VAL A 54 -14.06 10.85 5.15
N ILE A 55 -12.93 10.14 5.26
CA ILE A 55 -11.58 10.66 5.08
C ILE A 55 -10.98 9.95 3.89
N VAL A 56 -10.58 10.69 2.87
CA VAL A 56 -9.93 10.13 1.68
C VAL A 56 -8.51 10.67 1.60
N VAL A 57 -7.54 9.76 1.52
CA VAL A 57 -6.13 10.08 1.29
C VAL A 57 -5.72 9.42 -0.02
N GLU A 58 -5.39 10.23 -1.03
CA GLU A 58 -5.03 9.73 -2.35
C GLU A 58 -3.54 9.39 -2.43
N ASN A 59 -3.23 8.17 -2.87
CA ASN A 59 -1.86 7.70 -3.09
C ASN A 59 -1.80 6.79 -4.32
N HIS A 60 -1.26 7.31 -5.43
CA HIS A 60 -1.20 6.60 -6.71
C HIS A 60 0.07 5.79 -6.93
N LYS A 61 0.88 5.52 -5.89
CA LYS A 61 2.12 4.73 -6.01
C LYS A 61 1.87 3.25 -6.27
N ALA A 62 0.70 2.73 -5.84
CA ALA A 62 0.30 1.34 -6.04
C ALA A 62 -1.19 1.27 -6.41
N PRO A 63 -1.60 0.32 -7.27
CA PRO A 63 -3.00 0.14 -7.68
C PRO A 63 -3.81 -0.60 -6.61
N ARG A 64 -3.82 -0.06 -5.39
CA ARG A 64 -4.45 -0.66 -4.20
C ARG A 64 -5.31 0.38 -3.50
N ILE A 65 -6.37 -0.08 -2.85
CA ILE A 65 -7.23 0.72 -1.99
C ILE A 65 -7.38 0.00 -0.67
N SER A 66 -7.26 0.74 0.43
CA SER A 66 -7.57 0.28 1.78
C SER A 66 -8.81 1.00 2.28
N TYR A 67 -9.76 0.24 2.82
CA TYR A 67 -10.95 0.75 3.49
C TYR A 67 -10.85 0.46 4.97
N GLN A 68 -11.19 1.45 5.78
CA GLN A 68 -11.18 1.36 7.23
C GLN A 68 -12.46 2.01 7.74
N LEU A 69 -13.33 1.19 8.33
CA LEU A 69 -14.52 1.65 9.03
C LEU A 69 -14.27 1.49 10.52
N THR A 70 -14.41 2.57 11.26
CA THR A 70 -14.35 2.56 12.72
C THR A 70 -15.66 3.09 13.24
N ILE A 71 -16.25 2.34 14.16
CA ILE A 71 -17.48 2.68 14.85
C ILE A 71 -17.07 3.23 16.21
N ASP A 72 -17.46 4.46 16.47
CA ASP A 72 -17.23 5.12 17.75
C ASP A 72 -18.30 4.67 18.74
N VAL A 73 -17.93 3.75 19.62
CA VAL A 73 -18.79 3.17 20.67
C VAL A 73 -18.02 3.11 21.97
N ASP A 74 -18.73 3.38 23.08
CA ASP A 74 -18.14 3.26 24.40
C ASP A 74 -17.76 1.79 24.69
N PRO A 75 -16.64 1.56 25.40
CA PRO A 75 -16.26 0.21 25.82
C PRO A 75 -17.36 -0.45 26.65
N VAL A 76 -17.74 -1.67 26.28
CA VAL A 76 -18.76 -2.43 27.00
C VAL A 76 -18.11 -3.32 28.05
N MET A 77 -18.63 -3.27 29.28
CA MET A 77 -18.19 -4.14 30.37
C MET A 77 -18.82 -5.53 30.20
N GLU A 78 -18.01 -6.52 29.83
CA GLU A 78 -18.47 -7.86 29.45
C GLU A 78 -18.96 -8.73 30.63
N LYS A 79 -18.65 -8.35 31.87
CA LYS A 79 -19.05 -9.04 33.12
C LYS A 79 -18.80 -10.56 33.03
N ASP A 80 -19.85 -11.37 33.09
CA ASP A 80 -19.77 -12.84 33.12
C ASP A 80 -19.54 -13.45 31.73
N ALA A 81 -19.75 -12.68 30.64
CA ALA A 81 -19.66 -13.13 29.25
C ALA A 81 -18.39 -12.62 28.57
N ILE A 82 -17.22 -12.84 29.17
CA ILE A 82 -15.95 -12.32 28.68
C ILE A 82 -15.69 -12.77 27.23
N GLY A 83 -15.33 -11.83 26.36
CA GLY A 83 -15.00 -12.04 24.95
C GLY A 83 -16.17 -11.97 23.98
N TYR A 84 -17.41 -11.76 24.44
CA TYR A 84 -18.56 -11.73 23.53
C TYR A 84 -18.49 -10.56 22.53
N VAL A 85 -17.85 -9.44 22.90
CA VAL A 85 -17.72 -8.26 22.04
C VAL A 85 -16.73 -8.55 20.91
N SER A 86 -15.59 -9.17 21.23
CA SER A 86 -14.63 -9.65 20.22
C SER A 86 -15.26 -10.70 19.31
N MET A 87 -15.94 -11.68 19.90
CA MET A 87 -16.61 -12.75 19.15
C MET A 87 -17.69 -12.19 18.22
N THR A 88 -18.43 -11.17 18.65
CA THR A 88 -19.40 -10.47 17.79
C THR A 88 -18.71 -9.85 16.59
N GLY A 89 -17.57 -9.17 16.80
CA GLY A 89 -16.75 -8.62 15.73
C GLY A 89 -16.28 -9.67 14.73
N ASP A 90 -15.78 -10.81 15.20
CA ASP A 90 -15.35 -11.92 14.34
C ASP A 90 -16.51 -12.53 13.55
N LEU A 91 -17.70 -12.57 14.15
CA LEU A 91 -18.91 -13.14 13.55
C LEU A 91 -19.59 -12.21 12.53
N MET A 92 -19.26 -10.90 12.49
CA MET A 92 -19.85 -9.98 11.50
C MET A 92 -19.65 -10.48 10.05
N ARG A 93 -18.49 -11.09 9.75
CA ARG A 93 -18.20 -11.65 8.42
C ARG A 93 -18.73 -13.08 8.20
N SER A 94 -19.44 -13.65 9.19
CA SER A 94 -19.94 -15.03 9.11
C SER A 94 -21.25 -15.19 8.33
N GLY A 95 -21.74 -14.14 7.70
CA GLY A 95 -22.93 -14.17 6.84
C GLY A 95 -23.76 -12.90 7.00
N THR A 96 -24.45 -12.53 5.93
CA THR A 96 -25.37 -11.41 5.90
C THR A 96 -26.79 -11.92 5.66
N LYS A 97 -27.78 -11.02 5.65
CA LYS A 97 -29.14 -11.40 5.23
C LYS A 97 -29.20 -11.81 3.76
N SER A 98 -28.23 -11.38 2.94
CA SER A 98 -28.25 -11.58 1.49
C SER A 98 -27.24 -12.63 0.99
N LYS A 99 -26.20 -12.93 1.77
CA LYS A 99 -25.13 -13.89 1.42
C LYS A 99 -24.74 -14.76 2.60
N SER A 100 -24.50 -16.03 2.32
CA SER A 100 -23.84 -16.96 3.24
C SER A 100 -22.36 -16.60 3.41
N LYS A 101 -21.75 -17.13 4.49
CA LYS A 101 -20.31 -17.02 4.73
C LYS A 101 -19.47 -17.46 3.53
N ILE A 102 -19.84 -18.59 2.93
CA ILE A 102 -19.10 -19.18 1.81
C ILE A 102 -19.11 -18.23 0.61
N GLU A 103 -20.27 -17.67 0.28
CA GLU A 103 -20.38 -16.70 -0.83
C GLU A 103 -19.54 -15.44 -0.58
N ILE A 104 -19.46 -14.97 0.67
CA ILE A 104 -18.63 -13.81 1.03
C ILE A 104 -17.14 -14.15 0.87
N ASP A 105 -16.71 -15.29 1.41
CA ASP A 105 -15.31 -15.73 1.34
C ASP A 105 -14.88 -15.94 -0.11
N GLU A 106 -15.69 -16.65 -0.92
CA GLU A 106 -15.41 -16.88 -2.34
C GLU A 106 -15.36 -15.57 -3.13
N ALA A 107 -16.25 -14.62 -2.85
CA ALA A 107 -16.26 -13.33 -3.53
C ALA A 107 -15.01 -12.50 -3.20
N ILE A 108 -14.55 -12.51 -1.95
CA ILE A 108 -13.33 -11.83 -1.50
C ILE A 108 -12.08 -12.48 -2.12
N ASP A 109 -12.01 -13.81 -2.11
CA ASP A 109 -10.90 -14.57 -2.68
C ASP A 109 -10.81 -14.40 -4.20
N PHE A 110 -11.94 -14.40 -4.90
CA PHE A 110 -12.00 -14.22 -6.35
C PHE A 110 -11.37 -12.90 -6.81
N ILE A 111 -11.53 -11.83 -6.01
CA ILE A 111 -10.94 -10.52 -6.30
C ILE A 111 -9.54 -10.34 -5.69
N GLY A 112 -9.02 -11.34 -4.98
CA GLY A 112 -7.72 -11.28 -4.31
C GLY A 112 -7.64 -10.19 -3.25
N ALA A 113 -8.77 -9.94 -2.56
CA ALA A 113 -8.86 -8.94 -1.52
C ALA A 113 -8.72 -9.58 -0.13
N ASN A 114 -8.66 -8.75 0.90
CA ASN A 114 -8.75 -9.17 2.28
C ASN A 114 -9.77 -8.29 2.99
N LEU A 115 -10.60 -8.90 3.84
CA LEU A 115 -11.60 -8.22 4.66
C LEU A 115 -11.59 -8.86 6.05
N ASN A 116 -11.34 -8.04 7.08
CA ASN A 116 -11.42 -8.46 8.48
C ASN A 116 -12.41 -7.57 9.21
N THR A 117 -13.14 -8.17 10.13
CA THR A 117 -14.07 -7.49 11.04
C THR A 117 -13.56 -7.65 12.46
N TYR A 118 -13.92 -6.73 13.33
CA TYR A 118 -13.54 -6.73 14.75
C TYR A 118 -14.55 -5.90 15.54
N GLN A 119 -14.42 -5.87 16.86
CA GLN A 119 -15.48 -5.38 17.75
C GLN A 119 -16.05 -3.99 17.44
N ASN A 120 -15.22 -3.09 16.90
CA ASN A 120 -15.58 -1.70 16.66
C ASN A 120 -15.32 -1.27 15.21
N GLY A 121 -15.35 -2.21 14.26
CA GLY A 121 -15.17 -1.86 12.86
C GLY A 121 -14.72 -2.99 11.97
N MET A 122 -14.19 -2.57 10.82
CA MET A 122 -13.72 -3.48 9.79
C MET A 122 -12.63 -2.83 8.95
N TYR A 123 -11.71 -3.67 8.47
CA TYR A 123 -10.60 -3.28 7.62
C TYR A 123 -10.57 -4.13 6.37
N GLY A 124 -10.35 -3.48 5.23
CA GLY A 124 -10.37 -4.10 3.93
C GLY A 124 -9.25 -3.62 3.03
N LEU A 125 -8.72 -4.49 2.18
CA LEU A 125 -7.76 -4.13 1.15
C LEU A 125 -8.05 -4.86 -0.16
N THR A 126 -8.06 -4.11 -1.27
CA THR A 126 -8.29 -4.64 -2.61
C THR A 126 -7.46 -3.91 -3.67
N LEU A 127 -7.43 -4.46 -4.88
CA LEU A 127 -6.88 -3.77 -6.06
C LEU A 127 -7.86 -2.73 -6.58
N THR A 128 -7.36 -1.62 -7.12
CA THR A 128 -8.19 -0.52 -7.65
C THR A 128 -9.22 -0.99 -8.68
N LYS A 129 -8.91 -2.05 -9.47
CA LYS A 129 -9.84 -2.63 -10.46
C LYS A 129 -11.12 -3.22 -9.87
N HIS A 130 -11.12 -3.60 -8.60
CA HIS A 130 -12.20 -4.34 -7.92
C HIS A 130 -12.88 -3.51 -6.83
N LYS A 131 -12.62 -2.20 -6.80
CA LYS A 131 -13.06 -1.28 -5.75
C LYS A 131 -14.57 -1.32 -5.49
N ASP A 132 -15.38 -1.39 -6.54
CA ASP A 132 -16.84 -1.30 -6.45
C ASP A 132 -17.44 -2.62 -5.94
N SER A 133 -16.94 -3.75 -6.46
CA SER A 133 -17.30 -5.09 -5.98
C SER A 133 -16.93 -5.27 -4.51
N PHE A 134 -15.70 -4.89 -4.14
CA PHE A 134 -15.24 -4.98 -2.75
C PHE A 134 -16.09 -4.11 -1.81
N LEU A 135 -16.38 -2.86 -2.19
CA LEU A 135 -17.18 -1.97 -1.36
C LEU A 135 -18.62 -2.47 -1.21
N SER A 136 -19.19 -3.08 -2.25
CA SER A 136 -20.51 -3.72 -2.17
C SER A 136 -20.53 -4.87 -1.17
N ILE A 137 -19.50 -5.72 -1.14
CA ILE A 137 -19.39 -6.81 -0.15
C ILE A 137 -19.24 -6.20 1.25
N MET A 138 -18.35 -5.22 1.40
CA MET A 138 -18.09 -4.54 2.68
C MET A 138 -19.32 -3.81 3.23
N SER A 139 -20.22 -3.33 2.38
CA SER A 139 -21.48 -2.68 2.81
C SER A 139 -22.59 -3.66 3.19
N ASP A 140 -22.51 -4.90 2.71
CA ASP A 140 -23.48 -5.95 3.02
C ASP A 140 -23.14 -6.66 4.35
N VAL A 141 -21.83 -6.78 4.64
CA VAL A 141 -21.24 -7.22 5.92
C VAL A 141 -21.45 -6.18 7.01
#